data_AF-A0A6A3NYE8-F1
#
_entry.id   AF-A0A6A3NYE8-F1
#
_cell.length_a   1.000
_cell.length_b   1.000
_cell.length_c   1.000
_cell.angle_alpha   90.00
_cell.angle_beta   90.00
_cell.angle_gamma   90.00
#
_symmetry.space_group_name_H-M   'P 1'
#
loop_
_entity.id
_entity.type
_entity.pdbx_description
1 polymer ?
#
loop_
_entity_poly.entity_id
_entity_poly.type
_entity_poly.pdbx_seq_one_letter_code
_entity_poly.pdbx_strand_id
1 'polypeptide(L)'
;MLVPVVVDATAREWSLLEFQGDILPAETPDLRGLDVGTLRYGHGGNEITLRIGNHVLAGKVAKLPTPFAILQKDGGDAFVAGEDKEQSNAGSKQTEYEVVGIARTRVVFTSRPKPVLG
;
A
#
# COMPACT_ATOMS: atom_id res chain seq x y z
N MET A 1 -1.21 -4.27 8.31
CA MET A 1 -0.41 -3.47 7.37
C MET A 1 -1.25 -2.40 6.66
N LEU A 2 -0.69 -1.22 6.33
CA LEU A 2 -1.32 -0.18 5.51
C LEU A 2 -0.53 0.01 4.21
N VAL A 3 -1.21 0.01 3.07
CA VAL A 3 -0.57 0.22 1.75
C VAL A 3 -1.28 1.37 1.02
N PRO A 4 -0.59 2.47 0.70
CA PRO A 4 -1.18 3.56 -0.07
C PRO A 4 -1.31 3.13 -1.55
N VAL A 5 -2.47 3.42 -2.14
CA VAL A 5 -2.75 3.16 -3.56
C VAL A 5 -3.29 4.42 -4.23
N VAL A 6 -2.84 4.66 -5.45
CA VAL A 6 -3.31 5.78 -6.27
C VAL A 6 -4.70 5.45 -6.80
N VAL A 7 -5.64 6.37 -6.63
CA VAL A 7 -7.00 6.28 -7.18
C VAL A 7 -7.08 7.11 -8.45
N ASP A 8 -6.62 8.36 -8.39
CA ASP A 8 -6.49 9.27 -9.52
C ASP A 8 -5.16 10.01 -9.39
N ALA A 9 -4.22 9.69 -10.28
CA ALA A 9 -2.90 10.31 -10.31
C ALA A 9 -2.96 11.81 -10.63
N THR A 10 -3.90 12.22 -11.49
CA THR A 10 -4.05 13.62 -11.92
C THR A 10 -4.59 14.47 -10.77
N ALA A 11 -5.60 13.96 -10.06
CA ALA A 11 -6.17 14.63 -8.90
C ALA A 11 -5.33 14.50 -7.62
N ARG A 12 -4.19 13.77 -7.67
CA ARG A 12 -3.41 13.36 -6.48
C ARG A 12 -4.30 12.73 -5.41
N GLU A 13 -5.28 11.94 -5.84
CA GLU A 13 -6.22 11.24 -4.98
C GLU A 13 -5.71 9.83 -4.67
N TRP A 14 -5.65 9.52 -3.38
CA TRP A 14 -5.17 8.25 -2.88
C TRP A 14 -6.24 7.55 -2.04
N SER A 15 -6.05 6.25 -1.84
CA SER A 15 -6.75 5.46 -0.85
C SER A 15 -5.75 4.58 -0.12
N LEU A 16 -6.14 4.03 1.03
CA LEU A 16 -5.34 3.06 1.77
C LEU A 16 -5.94 1.67 1.62
N LEU A 17 -5.11 0.65 1.45
CA LEU A 17 -5.48 -0.74 1.70
C LEU A 17 -5.07 -1.08 3.12
N GLU A 18 -6.01 -1.53 3.94
CA GLU A 18 -5.79 -1.90 5.33
C GLU A 18 -5.98 -3.39 5.53
N PHE A 19 -4.91 -4.05 5.96
CA PHE A 19 -4.84 -5.49 6.17
C PHE A 19 -4.76 -5.80 7.66
N GLN A 20 -5.59 -6.72 8.12
CA GLN A 20 -5.42 -7.36 9.42
C GLN A 20 -4.39 -8.50 9.30
N GLY A 21 -3.12 -8.14 9.47
CA GLY A 21 -1.96 -9.02 9.32
C GLY A 21 -0.93 -8.47 8.33
N ASP A 22 0.01 -9.33 7.96
CA ASP A 22 1.12 -9.03 7.08
C ASP A 22 1.03 -9.84 5.78
N ILE A 23 1.53 -9.25 4.69
CA ILE A 23 1.73 -9.98 3.43
C ILE A 23 3.18 -10.48 3.44
N LEU A 24 3.34 -11.79 3.36
CA LEU A 24 4.64 -12.43 3.37
C LEU A 24 4.97 -12.90 1.94
N PRO A 25 6.02 -12.37 1.30
CA PRO A 25 6.52 -12.90 0.05
C PRO A 25 7.07 -14.33 0.27
N ALA A 26 6.90 -15.21 -0.72
CA ALA A 26 7.30 -16.60 -0.60
C ALA A 26 8.83 -16.81 -0.76
N GLU A 27 9.47 -16.02 -1.62
CA GLU A 27 10.86 -16.24 -2.06
C GLU A 27 11.81 -15.11 -1.67
N THR A 28 11.28 -13.93 -1.35
CA THR A 28 12.06 -12.73 -1.01
C THR A 28 11.59 -12.16 0.33
N PRO A 29 12.41 -11.40 1.06
CA PRO A 29 11.96 -10.64 2.23
C PRO A 29 11.26 -9.32 1.83
N ASP A 30 11.33 -8.94 0.56
CA ASP A 30 10.89 -7.65 0.03
C ASP A 30 9.71 -7.80 -0.94
N LEU A 31 8.73 -6.90 -0.82
CA LEU A 31 7.53 -6.83 -1.66
C LEU A 31 7.69 -5.88 -2.86
N ARG A 32 8.75 -5.07 -2.92
CA ARG A 32 8.95 -4.09 -4.00
C ARG A 32 9.11 -4.76 -5.36
N GLY A 33 8.42 -4.23 -6.36
CA GLY A 33 8.44 -4.75 -7.72
C GLY A 33 7.76 -6.11 -7.89
N LEU A 34 7.23 -6.71 -6.82
CA LEU A 34 6.53 -7.98 -6.87
C LEU A 34 5.07 -7.77 -7.27
N ASP A 35 4.58 -8.62 -8.18
CA ASP A 35 3.14 -8.77 -8.38
C ASP A 35 2.55 -9.56 -7.21
N VAL A 36 2.01 -8.82 -6.24
CA VAL A 36 1.39 -9.39 -5.03
C VAL A 36 0.01 -9.99 -5.34
N GLY A 37 -0.68 -9.52 -6.39
CA GLY A 37 -2.02 -9.99 -6.69
C GLY A 37 -2.92 -8.94 -7.34
N THR A 38 -4.23 -9.25 -7.37
CA THR A 38 -5.22 -8.46 -8.13
C THR A 38 -6.30 -7.91 -7.21
N LEU A 39 -6.41 -6.59 -7.15
CA LEU A 39 -7.54 -5.88 -6.55
C LEU A 39 -8.65 -5.71 -7.59
N ARG A 40 -9.89 -6.09 -7.24
CA ARG A 40 -11.06 -5.96 -8.10
C ARG A 40 -12.16 -5.18 -7.41
N TYR A 41 -12.74 -4.26 -8.17
CA TYR A 41 -13.93 -3.51 -7.80
C TYR A 41 -15.14 -4.16 -8.49
N GLY A 42 -16.01 -4.78 -7.70
CA GLY A 42 -17.24 -5.40 -8.16
C GLY A 42 -18.22 -4.37 -8.72
N HIS A 43 -19.17 -4.87 -9.53
CA HIS A 43 -20.19 -4.03 -10.14
C HIS A 43 -21.04 -3.36 -9.04
N GLY A 44 -21.13 -2.03 -9.06
CA GLY A 44 -21.85 -1.25 -8.04
C GLY A 44 -21.03 -0.83 -6.81
N GLY A 45 -19.70 -1.03 -6.79
CA GLY A 45 -18.78 -0.40 -5.82
C GLY A 45 -18.80 -0.94 -4.39
N ASN A 46 -19.74 -1.83 -4.06
CA ASN A 46 -19.89 -2.37 -2.71
C ASN A 46 -19.08 -3.65 -2.43
N GLU A 47 -18.61 -4.35 -3.46
CA GLU A 47 -17.84 -5.58 -3.31
C GLU A 47 -16.42 -5.34 -3.81
N ILE A 48 -15.46 -5.22 -2.89
CA ILE A 48 -14.04 -5.20 -3.24
C ILE A 48 -13.46 -6.56 -2.89
N THR A 49 -12.74 -7.15 -3.83
CA THR A 49 -12.00 -8.39 -3.58
C THR A 49 -10.55 -8.21 -3.92
N LEU A 50 -9.68 -8.80 -3.10
CA LEU A 50 -8.25 -8.84 -3.34
C LEU A 50 -7.82 -10.30 -3.39
N ARG A 51 -7.26 -10.71 -4.52
CA ARG A 51 -6.72 -12.06 -4.71
C ARG A 51 -5.20 -12.02 -4.59
N ILE A 52 -4.63 -12.80 -3.67
CA ILE A 52 -3.18 -12.96 -3.44
C ILE A 52 -2.89 -14.46 -3.47
N GLY A 53 -2.16 -14.94 -4.49
CA GLY A 53 -1.98 -16.37 -4.72
C GLY A 53 -3.33 -17.12 -4.74
N ASN A 54 -3.45 -18.15 -3.90
CA ASN A 54 -4.68 -18.96 -3.74
C ASN A 54 -5.67 -18.39 -2.72
N HIS A 55 -5.45 -17.18 -2.22
CA HIS A 55 -6.32 -16.54 -1.24
C HIS A 55 -7.15 -15.42 -1.85
N VAL A 56 -8.38 -15.28 -1.37
CA VAL A 56 -9.26 -14.14 -1.64
C VAL A 56 -9.66 -13.49 -0.32
N LEU A 57 -9.49 -12.17 -0.27
CA LEU A 57 -9.98 -11.33 0.82
C LEU A 57 -11.13 -10.47 0.30
N ALA A 58 -12.22 -10.44 1.06
CA ALA A 58 -13.30 -9.50 0.86
C ALA A 58 -12.99 -8.20 1.62
N GLY A 59 -13.05 -7.08 0.92
CA GLY A 59 -12.78 -5.75 1.41
C GLY A 59 -14.01 -4.86 1.36
N LYS A 60 -14.03 -3.84 2.23
CA LYS A 60 -15.08 -2.83 2.26
C LYS A 60 -14.47 -1.43 2.20
N VAL A 61 -15.01 -0.56 1.34
CA VAL A 61 -14.66 0.86 1.33
C VAL A 61 -15.22 1.54 2.57
N ALA A 62 -14.38 2.33 3.23
CA ALA A 62 -14.77 3.24 4.29
C ALA A 62 -14.14 4.61 4.04
N LYS A 63 -14.90 5.67 4.30
CA LYS A 63 -14.36 7.03 4.34
C LYS A 63 -13.48 7.17 5.59
N LEU A 64 -12.33 7.82 5.43
CA LEU A 64 -11.49 8.19 6.57
C LEU A 64 -12.15 9.38 7.30
N PRO A 65 -12.34 9.31 8.62
CA PRO A 65 -12.83 10.46 9.40
C PRO A 65 -11.93 11.68 9.24
N THR A 66 -10.62 11.43 9.21
CA THR A 66 -9.58 12.43 8.96
C THR A 66 -8.74 11.97 7.76
N PRO A 67 -8.70 12.73 6.66
CA PRO A 67 -7.84 12.40 5.51
C PRO A 67 -6.35 12.36 5.90
N PHE A 68 -5.59 11.49 5.26
CA PHE A 68 -4.14 11.38 5.49
C PHE A 68 -3.37 12.02 4.33
N ALA A 69 -2.30 12.74 4.63
CA ALA A 69 -1.34 13.17 3.61
C ALA A 69 -0.38 12.01 3.31
N ILE A 70 -0.18 11.71 2.03
CA ILE A 70 0.83 10.76 1.58
C ILE A 70 2.13 11.56 1.36
N LEU A 71 3.16 11.20 2.11
CA LEU A 71 4.46 11.87 2.07
C LEU A 71 5.48 10.97 1.38
N GLN A 72 6.24 11.55 0.46
CA GLN A 72 7.41 10.91 -0.15
C GLN A 72 8.65 11.62 0.33
N LYS A 73 9.61 10.88 0.91
CA LYS A 73 10.89 11.44 1.33
C LYS A 73 11.74 11.78 0.11
N ASP A 74 12.28 13.00 0.06
CA ASP A 74 13.18 13.42 -0.99
C ASP A 74 14.61 12.96 -0.69
N GLY A 75 15.34 12.53 -1.73
CA GLY A 75 16.65 11.88 -1.56
C GLY A 75 16.57 10.36 -1.37
N GLY A 76 16.14 9.67 -2.43
CA GLY A 76 16.67 8.36 -2.82
C GLY A 76 16.66 7.27 -1.75
N ASP A 77 15.47 6.88 -1.29
CA ASP A 77 15.16 5.48 -1.03
C ASP A 77 13.67 5.30 -1.32
N ALA A 78 13.36 4.76 -2.50
CA ALA A 78 12.06 4.16 -2.74
C ALA A 78 11.89 2.98 -1.76
N PHE A 79 11.38 3.26 -0.56
CA PHE A 79 11.12 2.32 0.53
C PHE A 79 12.13 1.14 0.58
N VAL A 80 13.43 1.42 0.61
CA VAL A 80 14.47 0.38 0.70
C VAL A 80 14.54 -0.10 2.15
N ALA A 81 13.80 -1.18 2.44
CA ALA A 81 14.03 -1.94 3.65
C ALA A 81 15.29 -2.80 3.45
N GLY A 82 16.39 -2.33 4.03
CA GLY A 82 17.63 -3.08 4.16
C GLY A 82 18.66 -2.76 3.10
N GLU A 83 19.59 -1.88 3.44
CA GLU A 83 21.02 -2.11 3.30
C GLU A 83 21.73 -1.01 4.11
N ASP A 84 22.39 -1.40 5.20
CA ASP A 84 23.35 -0.56 5.91
C ASP A 84 24.49 -0.22 4.95
N LYS A 85 24.36 0.90 4.24
CA LYS A 85 25.49 1.53 3.56
C LYS A 85 25.98 2.68 4.40
N GLU A 86 26.78 2.34 5.41
CA GLU A 86 27.86 3.21 5.83
C GLU A 86 28.75 3.47 4.59
N GLN A 87 28.77 4.71 4.10
CA GLN A 87 29.91 5.61 4.33
C GLN A 87 29.81 6.89 3.48
N SER A 88 30.13 8.01 4.16
CA SER A 88 30.75 9.24 3.64
C SER A 88 29.90 10.16 2.75
N ASN A 89 29.47 11.31 3.28
CA ASN A 89 30.33 12.51 3.33
C ASN A 89 29.61 13.61 4.15
N ALA A 90 30.40 14.41 4.85
CA ALA A 90 29.95 15.43 5.80
C ALA A 90 29.21 16.59 5.12
N GLY A 91 27.96 16.80 5.55
CA GLY A 91 27.08 17.90 5.18
C GLY A 91 25.68 17.47 5.57
N SER A 92 25.03 18.16 6.51
CA SER A 92 23.70 17.83 7.00
C SER A 92 22.70 17.82 5.83
N LYS A 93 22.46 16.65 5.22
CA LYS A 93 21.37 16.50 4.24
C LYS A 93 20.08 16.76 5.00
N GLN A 94 19.50 17.93 4.77
CA GLN A 94 18.20 18.28 5.30
C GLN A 94 17.20 17.23 4.82
N THR A 95 16.48 16.60 5.76
CA THR A 95 15.45 15.63 5.39
C THR A 95 14.24 16.40 4.88
N GLU A 96 13.88 16.19 3.62
CA GLU A 96 12.75 16.83 2.96
C GLU A 96 11.68 15.78 2.61
N TYR A 97 10.42 16.23 2.61
CA TYR A 97 9.27 15.39 2.26
C TYR A 97 8.35 16.16 1.31
N GLU A 98 7.93 15.53 0.23
CA GLU A 98 6.90 16.03 -0.68
C GLU A 98 5.54 15.42 -0.33
N VAL A 99 4.49 16.25 -0.32
CA VAL A 99 3.10 15.75 -0.28
C VAL A 99 2.70 15.31 -1.69
N VAL A 100 2.66 14.01 -1.93
CA VAL A 100 2.32 13.43 -3.24
C VAL A 100 0.82 13.20 -3.44
N GLY A 101 0.03 13.30 -2.37
CA GLY A 101 -1.42 13.33 -2.46
C GLY A 101 -2.14 13.13 -1.13
N ILE A 102 -3.46 13.03 -1.20
CA ILE A 102 -4.33 12.93 -0.02
C ILE A 102 -5.15 11.64 -0.11
N ALA A 103 -5.05 10.80 0.93
CA ALA A 103 -5.92 9.66 1.11
C ALA A 103 -7.19 10.06 1.86
N ARG A 104 -8.36 9.84 1.22
CA ARG A 104 -9.68 10.17 1.80
C ARG A 104 -10.50 8.94 2.14
N THR A 105 -10.15 7.81 1.56
CA THR A 105 -10.80 6.52 1.76
C THR A 105 -9.79 5.46 2.17
N ARG A 106 -10.32 4.37 2.71
CA ARG A 106 -9.60 3.13 2.91
C ARG A 106 -10.46 1.95 2.45
N VAL A 107 -9.81 0.88 2.01
CA VAL A 107 -10.41 -0.44 1.83
C VAL A 107 -9.92 -1.31 2.97
N VAL A 108 -10.83 -1.80 3.79
CA VAL A 108 -10.48 -2.62 4.95
C VAL A 108 -10.73 -4.10 4.66
N PHE A 109 -9.69 -4.92 4.82
CA PHE A 109 -9.73 -6.38 4.73
C PHE A 109 -9.58 -6.98 6.14
N THR A 110 -10.71 -7.15 6.84
CA THR A 110 -10.76 -7.72 8.21
C THR A 110 -11.08 -9.21 8.25
N SER A 111 -11.56 -9.78 7.14
CA SER A 111 -11.94 -11.19 7.08
C SER A 111 -10.72 -12.09 6.90
N ARG A 112 -10.78 -13.31 7.46
CA ARG A 112 -9.75 -14.33 7.20
C ARG A 112 -9.65 -14.61 5.69
N PRO A 113 -8.44 -14.77 5.13
CA PRO A 113 -8.27 -15.14 3.74
C PRO A 113 -8.99 -16.45 3.44
N LYS A 114 -9.81 -16.47 2.39
CA LYS A 114 -10.53 -17.67 1.93
C LYS A 114 -9.74 -18.33 0.80
N PRO A 115 -9.63 -19.67 0.77
CA PRO A 115 -9.05 -20.36 -0.38
C PRO A 115 -9.94 -20.15 -1.63
N VAL A 116 -9.31 -19.99 -2.80
CA VAL A 116 -10.01 -20.12 -4.08
C VAL A 116 -10.36 -21.59 -4.26
N LEU A 117 -11.67 -21.90 -4.28
CA LEU A 117 -12.13 -23.21 -4.72
C LEU A 117 -11.97 -23.25 -6.24
N GLY A 118 -11.12 -24.16 -6.71
CA GLY A 118 -10.93 -24.44 -8.14
C GLY A 118 -12.12 -25.16 -8.75
#